data_AF-A0A960SEA9-F1
#
_entry.id   AF-A0A960SEA9-F1
#
_cell.length_a   1.000
_cell.length_b   1.000
_cell.length_c   1.000
_cell.angle_alpha   90.00
_cell.angle_beta   90.00
_cell.angle_gamma   90.00
#
_symmetry.space_group_name_H-M   'P 1'
#
loop_
_entity.id
_entity.type
_entity.pdbx_description
1 polymer ?
#
loop_
_entity_poly.entity_id
_entity_poly.type
_entity_poly.pdbx_seq_one_letter_code
_entity_poly.pdbx_strand_id
1 'polypeptide(L)'
;MLEKLKQWFTSKTTVIIHITGGRHRFIKRRKFTLGYGSVNTWNLDAGKPPSHLLNFRRTRTGLEVEPTNPGDTLLLDGKPWAGEVLEAETEYTLQVHDEQFLLCQTNRPTAWLKGINLKRWLVFEPETGEIFGPLDKLQLEPWVVKEFKDPGKLIYYPEGSAKGFYINQVIDMELPAAVPQKDILKEKLREHRPYSTGSAENNSRKAQCPHCWTYYYEGDLLTIATHESLRGDPLLGEDEMLRFEADSFNERGIPLDATGTPCLERACPQCRLKIPHGLGDIPQAFVSILGSPGAGKSYYLSVLLEELQKKTHDKWGYRWKDADPTANAPLNTMRHRLFSAQNAAEAYLAKTSLDGHLYSRVKLNGRPTLLPKPFTYILEGDDQQSQSLTFYDNAGEHFQPGSEGTTNPVTHHLAHAHLWCFLFDPSKDAAFRKNLTAARDPQLSRRNPTESQELLLAELENRIRVLHQLSPLGKLNTPLAFIVGKKDMLEDWEPITRLRNPWNGRHFNALVVDENSRILREALKERVPNLVARAEALSEKVVYFASTSFGHAPRKIKTGELSPVPQKMKPQGVEVPVFWWLSSWSSVFNKKKEKTWQSS
;
A
#
# COMPACT_ATOMS: atom_id res chain seq x y z
N MET A 1 40.70 -3.40 -5.20
CA MET A 1 39.22 -3.31 -5.28
C MET A 1 38.63 -4.34 -6.26
N LEU A 2 39.19 -4.49 -7.46
CA LEU A 2 38.81 -5.53 -8.45
C LEU A 2 39.02 -6.99 -7.97
N GLU A 3 40.01 -7.27 -7.12
CA GLU A 3 40.20 -8.61 -6.54
C GLU A 3 39.19 -8.95 -5.44
N LYS A 4 38.76 -7.97 -4.64
CA LYS A 4 37.68 -8.16 -3.65
C LYS A 4 36.33 -8.41 -4.33
N LEU A 5 36.05 -7.75 -5.45
CA LEU A 5 34.89 -8.05 -6.31
C LEU A 5 34.99 -9.44 -6.96
N LYS A 6 36.18 -9.87 -7.40
CA LYS A 6 36.41 -11.24 -7.90
C LYS A 6 36.14 -12.31 -6.82
N GLN A 7 36.50 -12.06 -5.55
CA GLN A 7 36.20 -12.94 -4.41
C GLN A 7 34.72 -12.92 -4.00
N TRP A 8 34.02 -11.81 -4.18
CA TRP A 8 32.61 -11.66 -3.78
C TRP A 8 31.63 -12.38 -4.71
N PHE A 9 31.89 -12.41 -6.02
CA PHE A 9 31.07 -13.17 -6.98
C PHE A 9 31.39 -14.68 -7.00
N THR A 10 32.56 -15.09 -6.52
CA THR A 10 32.96 -16.51 -6.43
C THR A 10 32.47 -17.22 -5.16
N SER A 11 31.92 -16.50 -4.18
CA SER A 11 31.47 -17.08 -2.90
C SER A 11 29.99 -17.50 -2.85
N LYS A 12 29.15 -17.02 -3.77
CA LYS A 12 27.70 -17.31 -3.76
C LYS A 12 27.40 -18.72 -4.27
N THR A 13 26.48 -19.42 -3.60
CA THR A 13 26.07 -20.79 -3.93
C THR A 13 24.69 -20.75 -4.56
N THR A 14 24.51 -21.44 -5.68
CA THR A 14 23.19 -21.60 -6.29
C THR A 14 22.53 -22.77 -5.58
N VAL A 15 21.39 -22.52 -4.95
CA VAL A 15 20.53 -23.56 -4.39
C VAL A 15 19.39 -23.76 -5.36
N ILE A 16 19.15 -25.00 -5.73
CA ILE A 16 18.02 -25.37 -6.58
C ILE A 16 17.27 -26.48 -5.88
N ILE A 17 15.95 -26.34 -5.79
CA ILE A 17 15.03 -27.34 -5.26
C ILE A 17 14.21 -27.86 -6.43
N HIS A 18 14.27 -29.16 -6.65
CA HIS A 18 13.42 -29.90 -7.58
C HIS A 18 12.10 -30.20 -6.88
N ILE A 19 11.04 -29.54 -7.30
CA ILE A 19 9.74 -29.55 -6.62
C ILE A 19 8.99 -30.87 -6.84
N THR A 20 9.05 -31.40 -8.05
CA THR A 20 8.41 -32.67 -8.40
C THR A 20 9.13 -33.84 -7.73
N GLY A 21 10.47 -33.87 -7.75
CA GLY A 21 11.26 -34.93 -7.14
C GLY A 21 11.67 -34.73 -5.67
N GLY A 22 11.27 -33.62 -5.02
CA GLY A 22 11.50 -33.35 -3.59
C GLY A 22 12.97 -33.28 -3.15
N ARG A 23 13.90 -33.05 -4.09
CA ARG A 23 15.35 -33.03 -3.84
C ARG A 23 15.90 -31.63 -4.02
N HIS A 24 17.02 -31.32 -3.38
CA HIS A 24 17.70 -30.04 -3.55
C HIS A 24 19.19 -30.25 -3.82
N ARG A 25 19.85 -29.23 -4.37
CA ARG A 25 21.29 -29.26 -4.58
C ARG A 25 21.94 -27.90 -4.42
N PHE A 26 23.10 -27.91 -3.76
CA PHE A 26 24.01 -26.77 -3.69
C PHE A 26 25.03 -26.86 -4.84
N ILE A 27 25.09 -25.84 -5.67
CA ILE A 27 25.96 -25.81 -6.84
C ILE A 27 26.87 -24.58 -6.76
N LYS A 28 28.18 -24.83 -6.78
CA LYS A 28 29.23 -23.80 -6.80
C LYS A 28 29.97 -23.71 -8.14
N ARG A 29 29.70 -24.63 -9.07
CA ARG A 29 30.38 -24.70 -10.37
C ARG A 29 30.01 -23.50 -11.25
N ARG A 30 30.98 -23.02 -12.02
CA ARG A 30 30.79 -21.88 -12.95
C ARG A 30 29.81 -22.20 -14.08
N LYS A 31 29.87 -23.42 -14.60
CA LYS A 31 28.89 -23.98 -15.53
C LYS A 31 28.38 -25.28 -14.97
N PHE A 32 27.09 -25.54 -15.11
CA PHE A 32 26.49 -26.81 -14.74
C PHE A 32 25.26 -27.09 -15.58
N THR A 33 24.95 -28.36 -15.72
CA THR A 33 23.82 -28.87 -16.51
C THR A 33 22.86 -29.62 -15.61
N LEU A 34 21.57 -29.51 -15.91
CA LEU A 34 20.49 -30.17 -15.20
C LEU A 34 19.69 -31.01 -16.21
N GLY A 35 19.42 -32.27 -15.90
CA GLY A 35 18.69 -33.17 -16.79
C GLY A 35 18.74 -34.62 -16.32
N TYR A 36 18.46 -35.57 -17.21
CA TYR A 36 18.47 -37.01 -16.89
C TYR A 36 19.76 -37.69 -17.32
N GLY A 37 20.21 -38.68 -16.56
CA GLY A 37 21.42 -39.45 -16.83
C GLY A 37 22.69 -38.84 -16.22
N SER A 38 23.72 -39.68 -16.08
CA SER A 38 24.99 -39.36 -15.41
C SER A 38 25.84 -38.29 -16.10
N VAL A 39 25.51 -37.95 -17.34
CA VAL A 39 26.15 -36.87 -18.12
C VAL A 39 25.85 -35.47 -17.60
N ASN A 40 24.78 -35.31 -16.79
CA ASN A 40 24.39 -34.02 -16.21
C ASN A 40 25.11 -33.72 -14.90
N THR A 41 25.44 -32.44 -14.68
CA THR A 41 26.00 -32.02 -13.38
C THR A 41 25.01 -32.26 -12.24
N TRP A 42 23.72 -32.08 -12.51
CA TRP A 42 22.64 -32.59 -11.67
C TRP A 42 21.74 -33.52 -12.47
N ASN A 43 21.91 -34.82 -12.22
CA ASN A 43 21.01 -35.87 -12.67
C ASN A 43 19.73 -35.88 -11.81
N LEU A 44 18.56 -35.74 -12.45
CA LEU A 44 17.24 -35.82 -11.83
C LEU A 44 16.74 -37.27 -11.63
N ASP A 45 17.55 -38.28 -11.96
CA ASP A 45 17.37 -39.71 -11.65
C ASP A 45 15.90 -40.16 -11.61
N ALA A 46 15.30 -40.30 -12.80
CA ALA A 46 13.87 -40.52 -12.98
C ALA A 46 13.53 -41.68 -13.94
N GLY A 47 14.51 -42.50 -14.34
CA GLY A 47 14.31 -43.58 -15.33
C GLY A 47 13.99 -43.10 -16.76
N LYS A 48 13.94 -41.79 -16.99
CA LYS A 48 13.82 -41.15 -18.32
C LYS A 48 15.15 -41.26 -19.11
N PRO A 49 15.10 -41.30 -20.45
CA PRO A 49 16.30 -41.38 -21.28
C PRO A 49 17.25 -40.20 -21.01
N PRO A 50 18.59 -40.39 -21.10
CA PRO A 50 19.54 -39.32 -20.84
C PRO A 50 19.28 -38.09 -21.71
N SER A 51 19.08 -36.93 -21.09
CA SER A 51 18.86 -35.67 -21.80
C SER A 51 19.36 -34.48 -20.96
N HIS A 52 19.76 -33.41 -21.63
CA HIS A 52 20.07 -32.14 -21.00
C HIS A 52 18.81 -31.26 -21.07
N LEU A 53 18.31 -30.80 -19.93
CA LEU A 53 17.14 -29.91 -19.89
C LEU A 53 17.61 -28.46 -19.88
N LEU A 54 18.44 -28.10 -18.90
CA LEU A 54 18.88 -26.72 -18.68
C LEU A 54 20.39 -26.61 -18.57
N ASN A 55 20.95 -25.60 -19.23
CA ASN A 55 22.32 -25.16 -19.07
C ASN A 55 22.36 -23.91 -18.20
N PHE A 56 23.25 -23.91 -17.23
CA PHE A 56 23.46 -22.77 -16.36
C PHE A 56 24.89 -22.25 -16.50
N ARG A 57 25.02 -20.93 -16.62
CA ARG A 57 26.30 -20.24 -16.69
C ARG A 57 26.32 -19.08 -15.70
N ARG A 58 27.26 -19.14 -14.75
CA ARG A 58 27.52 -18.02 -13.85
C ARG A 58 28.28 -16.92 -14.58
N THR A 59 27.73 -15.72 -14.56
CA THR A 59 28.36 -14.50 -15.11
C THR A 59 28.79 -13.57 -13.99
N ARG A 60 29.27 -12.37 -14.37
CA ARG A 60 29.56 -11.30 -13.41
C ARG A 60 28.30 -10.63 -12.86
N THR A 61 27.17 -10.74 -13.57
CA THR A 61 25.92 -10.03 -13.25
C THR A 61 24.88 -10.93 -12.61
N GLY A 62 25.01 -12.26 -12.74
CA GLY A 62 24.09 -13.21 -12.12
C GLY A 62 24.26 -14.63 -12.65
N LEU A 63 23.16 -15.37 -12.72
CA LEU A 63 23.09 -16.72 -13.27
C LEU A 63 22.29 -16.68 -14.58
N GLU A 64 22.94 -16.99 -15.70
CA GLU A 64 22.22 -17.28 -16.94
C GLU A 64 21.72 -18.72 -16.90
N VAL A 65 20.50 -18.92 -17.41
CA VAL A 65 19.87 -20.23 -17.61
C VAL A 65 19.36 -20.28 -19.04
N GLU A 66 19.53 -21.38 -19.75
CA GLU A 66 18.98 -21.58 -21.09
C GLU A 66 18.51 -23.03 -21.28
N PRO A 67 17.41 -23.26 -22.02
CA PRO A 67 17.03 -24.60 -22.44
C PRO A 67 18.09 -25.20 -23.36
N THR A 68 18.33 -26.50 -23.25
CA THR A 68 19.38 -27.15 -24.06
C THR A 68 18.93 -27.43 -25.48
N ASN A 69 17.63 -27.67 -25.70
CA ASN A 69 17.08 -27.85 -27.04
C ASN A 69 16.40 -26.56 -27.54
N PRO A 70 16.70 -26.08 -28.77
CA PRO A 70 16.15 -24.83 -29.32
C PRO A 70 14.61 -24.76 -29.48
N GLY A 71 13.88 -25.85 -29.21
CA GLY A 71 12.41 -25.90 -29.24
C GLY A 71 11.75 -26.00 -27.85
N ASP A 72 12.52 -26.16 -26.78
CA ASP A 72 11.97 -26.29 -25.44
C ASP A 72 11.56 -24.91 -24.89
N THR A 73 10.32 -24.81 -24.40
CA THR A 73 9.85 -23.60 -23.72
C THR A 73 10.27 -23.67 -22.25
N LEU A 74 11.20 -22.79 -21.86
CA LEU A 74 11.51 -22.53 -20.46
C LEU A 74 10.59 -21.43 -19.94
N LEU A 75 9.86 -21.69 -18.86
CA LEU A 75 9.13 -20.67 -18.11
C LEU A 75 9.95 -20.21 -16.92
N LEU A 76 10.10 -18.89 -16.77
CA LEU A 76 10.69 -18.21 -15.64
C LEU A 76 9.58 -17.39 -14.94
N ASP A 77 9.34 -17.66 -13.66
CA ASP A 77 8.23 -17.05 -12.89
C ASP A 77 6.87 -17.14 -13.61
N GLY A 78 6.65 -18.27 -14.30
CA GLY A 78 5.44 -18.55 -15.06
C GLY A 78 5.33 -17.86 -16.44
N LYS A 79 6.37 -17.15 -16.91
CA LYS A 79 6.40 -16.51 -18.23
C LYS A 79 7.47 -17.14 -19.13
N PRO A 80 7.29 -17.18 -20.46
CA PRO A 80 8.34 -17.63 -21.37
C PRO A 80 9.64 -16.84 -21.16
N TRP A 81 10.73 -17.57 -20.88
CA TRP A 81 12.07 -17.02 -20.73
C TRP A 81 12.54 -16.42 -22.06
N ALA A 82 13.10 -15.21 -21.99
CA ALA A 82 13.49 -14.39 -23.14
C ALA A 82 14.98 -13.99 -23.11
N GLY A 83 15.82 -14.70 -22.36
CA GLY A 83 17.25 -14.39 -22.24
C GLY A 83 17.66 -13.73 -20.93
N GLU A 84 16.78 -13.69 -19.93
CA GLU A 84 17.03 -13.00 -18.67
C GLU A 84 18.20 -13.60 -17.89
N VAL A 85 19.01 -12.72 -17.27
CA VAL A 85 20.04 -13.10 -16.31
C VAL A 85 19.43 -13.05 -14.91
N LEU A 86 19.44 -14.18 -14.20
CA LEU A 86 18.87 -14.30 -12.86
C LEU A 86 19.76 -13.60 -11.84
N GLU A 87 19.20 -12.65 -11.09
CA GLU A 87 19.93 -11.87 -10.11
C GLU A 87 20.26 -12.70 -8.85
N ALA A 88 21.37 -12.38 -8.20
CA ALA A 88 21.72 -12.99 -6.93
C ALA A 88 20.86 -12.42 -5.78
N GLU A 89 20.57 -13.24 -4.78
CA GLU A 89 19.67 -12.97 -3.65
C GLU A 89 18.18 -12.79 -4.04
N THR A 90 17.79 -13.22 -5.24
CA THR A 90 16.40 -13.25 -5.71
C THR A 90 15.97 -14.70 -5.93
N GLU A 91 14.75 -15.04 -5.49
CA GLU A 91 14.11 -16.33 -5.75
C GLU A 91 13.42 -16.31 -7.13
N TYR A 92 13.53 -17.42 -7.84
CA TYR A 92 12.90 -17.64 -9.14
C TYR A 92 12.26 -19.03 -9.21
N THR A 93 11.12 -19.14 -9.88
CA THR A 93 10.59 -20.43 -10.32
C THR A 93 10.98 -20.70 -11.77
N LEU A 94 11.43 -21.92 -12.04
CA LEU A 94 11.76 -22.39 -13.38
C LEU A 94 10.90 -23.60 -13.70
N GLN A 95 10.35 -23.64 -14.90
CA GLN A 95 9.64 -24.81 -15.41
C GLN A 95 10.04 -25.11 -16.85
N VAL A 96 10.42 -26.35 -17.11
CA VAL A 96 10.70 -26.86 -18.45
C VAL A 96 10.06 -28.24 -18.56
N HIS A 97 9.21 -28.42 -19.58
CA HIS A 97 8.29 -29.57 -19.65
C HIS A 97 7.49 -29.70 -18.32
N ASP A 98 7.46 -30.90 -17.74
CA ASP A 98 6.76 -31.17 -16.46
C ASP A 98 7.67 -30.96 -15.24
N GLU A 99 8.91 -30.51 -15.42
CA GLU A 99 9.87 -30.39 -14.33
C GLU A 99 9.90 -28.97 -13.77
N GLN A 100 9.74 -28.87 -12.45
CA GLN A 100 9.63 -27.61 -11.72
C GLN A 100 10.75 -27.43 -10.72
N PHE A 101 11.30 -26.21 -10.68
CA PHE A 101 12.41 -25.86 -9.82
C PHE A 101 12.20 -24.52 -9.13
N LEU A 102 12.53 -24.47 -7.85
CA LEU A 102 12.72 -23.21 -7.12
C LEU A 102 14.23 -22.96 -7.00
N LEU A 103 14.68 -21.78 -7.41
CA LEU A 103 16.10 -21.44 -7.51
C LEU A 103 16.41 -20.12 -6.81
N CYS A 104 17.52 -20.10 -6.07
CA CYS A 104 18.10 -18.88 -5.51
C CYS A 104 19.63 -18.95 -5.52
N GLN A 105 20.29 -17.88 -5.99
CA GLN A 105 21.75 -17.73 -5.84
C GLN A 105 22.05 -16.83 -4.64
N THR A 106 22.51 -17.41 -3.53
CA THR A 106 22.68 -16.69 -2.26
C THR A 106 24.02 -16.94 -1.59
N ASN A 107 24.45 -16.01 -0.72
CA ASN A 107 25.56 -16.20 0.21
C ASN A 107 25.19 -17.00 1.48
N ARG A 108 23.89 -17.23 1.75
CA ARG A 108 23.38 -17.99 2.91
C ARG A 108 22.51 -19.18 2.49
N PRO A 109 23.05 -20.11 1.69
CA PRO A 109 22.27 -21.15 1.02
C PRO A 109 21.55 -22.11 1.99
N THR A 110 22.16 -22.44 3.13
CA THR A 110 21.56 -23.30 4.15
C THR A 110 20.42 -22.63 4.91
N ALA A 111 20.54 -21.33 5.18
CA ALA A 111 19.49 -20.57 5.88
C ALA A 111 18.26 -20.41 4.99
N TRP A 112 18.48 -20.10 3.71
CA TRP A 112 17.42 -20.04 2.70
C TRP A 112 16.68 -21.38 2.59
N LEU A 113 17.41 -22.49 2.39
CA LEU A 113 16.80 -23.81 2.26
C LEU A 113 16.01 -24.23 3.50
N LYS A 114 16.50 -23.92 4.71
CA LYS A 114 15.78 -24.22 5.96
C LYS A 114 14.46 -23.45 6.10
N GLY A 115 14.33 -22.31 5.42
CA GLY A 115 13.10 -21.52 5.41
C GLY A 115 12.00 -22.11 4.50
N ILE A 116 12.34 -23.02 3.59
CA ILE A 116 11.38 -23.58 2.62
C ILE A 116 10.79 -24.89 3.14
N ASN A 117 9.47 -24.94 3.30
CA ASN A 117 8.76 -26.13 3.74
C ASN A 117 7.98 -26.80 2.59
N LEU A 118 8.57 -27.83 1.99
CA LEU A 118 7.96 -28.57 0.86
C LEU A 118 6.78 -29.48 1.24
N LYS A 119 6.45 -29.58 2.54
CA LYS A 119 5.29 -30.34 3.01
C LYS A 119 4.05 -29.47 3.22
N ARG A 120 4.20 -28.15 3.25
CA ARG A 120 3.13 -27.18 3.52
C ARG A 120 3.06 -26.21 2.36
N TRP A 121 1.95 -26.27 1.63
CA TRP A 121 1.73 -25.50 0.41
C TRP A 121 0.65 -24.47 0.65
N LEU A 122 0.89 -23.26 0.17
CA LEU A 122 -0.06 -22.16 0.19
C LEU A 122 -0.56 -21.93 -1.24
N VAL A 123 -1.83 -21.63 -1.38
CA VAL A 123 -2.47 -21.27 -2.66
C VAL A 123 -2.87 -19.81 -2.59
N PHE A 124 -2.41 -19.00 -3.53
CA PHE A 124 -2.77 -17.60 -3.68
C PHE A 124 -3.73 -17.45 -4.85
N GLU A 125 -4.87 -16.80 -4.60
CA GLU A 125 -5.83 -16.41 -5.63
C GLU A 125 -5.58 -14.95 -6.03
N PRO A 126 -5.06 -14.69 -7.26
CA PRO A 126 -4.65 -13.34 -7.63
C PRO A 126 -5.80 -12.33 -7.75
N GLU A 127 -7.02 -12.78 -8.04
CA GLU A 127 -8.17 -11.89 -8.25
C GLU A 127 -8.73 -11.34 -6.92
N THR A 128 -8.76 -12.16 -5.88
CA THR A 128 -9.25 -11.79 -4.55
C THR A 128 -8.13 -11.37 -3.60
N GLY A 129 -6.90 -11.81 -3.88
CA GLY A 129 -5.74 -11.63 -3.01
C GLY A 129 -5.72 -12.59 -1.81
N GLU A 130 -6.61 -13.58 -1.79
CA GLU A 130 -6.71 -14.55 -0.70
C GLU A 130 -5.58 -15.59 -0.77
N ILE A 131 -5.14 -16.05 0.40
CA ILE A 131 -4.15 -17.11 0.55
C ILE A 131 -4.80 -18.23 1.35
N PHE A 132 -4.74 -19.44 0.81
CA PHE A 132 -5.34 -20.63 1.37
C PHE A 132 -4.27 -21.66 1.72
N GLY A 133 -4.61 -22.56 2.65
CA GLY A 133 -3.70 -23.54 3.23
C GLY A 133 -3.24 -23.15 4.64
N PRO A 134 -2.13 -23.74 5.14
CA PRO A 134 -1.25 -24.68 4.45
C PRO A 134 -1.95 -26.01 4.16
N LEU A 135 -1.82 -26.49 2.93
CA LEU A 135 -2.29 -27.80 2.49
C LEU A 135 -1.09 -28.73 2.34
N ASP A 136 -1.29 -30.02 2.58
CA ASP A 136 -0.33 -30.99 2.09
C ASP A 136 -0.47 -31.15 0.56
N LYS A 137 0.56 -31.71 -0.08
CA LYS A 137 0.58 -31.85 -1.55
C LYS A 137 -0.52 -32.78 -2.08
N LEU A 138 -1.02 -33.72 -1.27
CA LEU A 138 -2.08 -34.66 -1.66
C LEU A 138 -3.48 -34.04 -1.53
N GLN A 139 -3.64 -33.06 -0.65
CA GLN A 139 -4.87 -32.30 -0.42
C GLN A 139 -5.02 -31.14 -1.40
N LEU A 140 -3.92 -30.62 -1.94
CA LEU A 140 -3.88 -29.43 -2.77
C LEU A 140 -4.82 -29.50 -3.98
N GLU A 141 -4.66 -30.52 -4.82
CA GLU A 141 -5.43 -30.68 -6.06
C GLU A 141 -6.93 -30.97 -5.80
N PRO A 142 -7.31 -31.95 -4.95
CA PRO A 142 -8.72 -32.18 -4.64
C PRO A 142 -9.41 -30.96 -4.01
N TRP A 143 -8.69 -30.19 -3.20
CA TRP A 143 -9.21 -28.99 -2.57
C TRP A 143 -9.40 -27.86 -3.59
N VAL A 144 -8.42 -27.62 -4.46
CA VAL A 144 -8.51 -26.55 -5.48
C VAL A 144 -9.65 -26.80 -6.45
N VAL A 145 -9.83 -28.03 -6.93
CA VAL A 145 -10.93 -28.39 -7.85
C VAL A 145 -12.30 -28.22 -7.17
N LYS A 146 -12.37 -28.46 -5.86
CA LYS A 146 -13.62 -28.34 -5.09
C LYS A 146 -14.00 -26.89 -4.80
N GLU A 147 -13.03 -26.06 -4.42
CA GLU A 147 -13.30 -24.72 -3.90
C GLU A 147 -13.32 -23.64 -5.00
N PHE A 148 -12.64 -23.86 -6.14
CA PHE A 148 -12.51 -22.85 -7.20
C PHE A 148 -13.12 -23.30 -8.52
N LYS A 149 -13.93 -22.43 -9.12
CA LYS A 149 -14.57 -22.67 -10.44
C LYS A 149 -13.59 -22.51 -11.61
N ASP A 150 -12.60 -21.64 -11.48
CA ASP A 150 -11.53 -21.45 -12.47
C ASP A 150 -10.17 -21.51 -11.76
N PRO A 151 -9.71 -22.72 -11.43
CA PRO A 151 -8.47 -22.90 -10.69
C PRO A 151 -7.24 -22.43 -11.48
N GLY A 152 -7.31 -22.30 -12.81
CA GLY A 152 -6.12 -22.12 -13.64
C GLY A 152 -5.30 -20.85 -13.38
N LYS A 153 -5.85 -19.86 -12.66
CA LYS A 153 -5.15 -18.62 -12.28
C LYS A 153 -4.50 -18.66 -10.90
N LEU A 154 -4.74 -19.71 -10.12
CA LEU A 154 -4.20 -19.83 -8.77
C LEU A 154 -2.69 -20.07 -8.82
N ILE A 155 -1.96 -19.49 -7.86
CA ILE A 155 -0.52 -19.67 -7.70
C ILE A 155 -0.29 -20.47 -6.43
N TYR A 156 0.39 -21.60 -6.50
CA TYR A 156 0.75 -22.37 -5.31
C TYR A 156 2.27 -22.30 -5.07
N TYR A 157 2.66 -22.23 -3.81
CA TYR A 157 4.05 -22.11 -3.40
C TYR A 157 4.29 -22.80 -2.05
N PRO A 158 5.51 -23.32 -1.81
CA PRO A 158 5.83 -23.90 -0.52
C PRO A 158 5.91 -22.78 0.53
N GLU A 159 5.43 -23.06 1.73
CA GLU A 159 5.51 -22.16 2.86
C GLU A 159 6.97 -21.73 3.08
N GLY A 160 7.18 -20.41 3.16
CA GLY A 160 8.49 -19.79 3.27
C GLY A 160 9.16 -19.38 1.95
N SER A 161 8.62 -19.74 0.79
CA SER A 161 9.03 -19.16 -0.49
C SER A 161 8.25 -17.88 -0.80
N ALA A 162 8.90 -16.93 -1.47
CA ALA A 162 8.30 -15.73 -2.02
C ALA A 162 7.79 -15.91 -3.46
N LYS A 163 7.99 -17.09 -4.08
CA LYS A 163 7.63 -17.38 -5.47
C LYS A 163 6.89 -18.71 -5.57
N GLY A 164 5.98 -18.78 -6.54
CA GLY A 164 5.13 -19.96 -6.78
C GLY A 164 5.01 -20.32 -8.25
N PHE A 165 4.24 -21.36 -8.49
CA PHE A 165 3.90 -21.88 -9.82
C PHE A 165 2.40 -21.70 -10.02
N TYR A 166 1.97 -21.47 -11.26
CA TYR A 166 0.54 -21.46 -11.54
C TYR A 166 0.00 -22.89 -11.55
N ILE A 167 -1.20 -23.10 -11.02
CA ILE A 167 -1.71 -24.46 -10.83
C ILE A 167 -2.12 -25.13 -12.15
N ASN A 168 -2.48 -24.34 -13.18
CA ASN A 168 -2.68 -24.84 -14.55
C ASN A 168 -1.38 -25.35 -15.19
N GLN A 169 -0.22 -25.07 -14.59
CA GLN A 169 1.07 -25.58 -15.03
C GLN A 169 1.39 -26.95 -14.40
N VAL A 170 0.46 -27.53 -13.63
CA VAL A 170 0.67 -28.72 -12.78
C VAL A 170 -0.42 -29.75 -12.93
N ILE A 171 -1.67 -29.30 -13.09
CA ILE A 171 -2.83 -30.18 -13.10
C ILE A 171 -3.42 -30.17 -14.51
N ASP A 172 -3.40 -31.32 -15.18
CA ASP A 172 -4.20 -31.59 -16.37
C ASP A 172 -5.69 -31.60 -15.97
N MET A 173 -6.27 -30.42 -15.77
CA MET A 173 -7.68 -30.29 -15.40
C MET A 173 -8.57 -30.29 -16.64
N GLU A 174 -9.07 -31.47 -17.00
CA GLU A 174 -10.36 -31.57 -17.68
C GLU A 174 -11.46 -31.11 -16.68
N LEU A 175 -11.83 -29.82 -16.75
CA LEU A 175 -12.87 -29.23 -15.90
C LEU A 175 -14.27 -29.79 -16.27
N PRO A 176 -15.05 -30.35 -15.32
CA PRO A 176 -16.43 -30.72 -15.58
C PRO A 176 -17.34 -29.48 -15.63
N ALA A 177 -18.29 -29.50 -16.57
CA ALA A 177 -19.22 -28.41 -16.83
C ALA A 177 -20.10 -28.03 -15.62
N ALA A 178 -20.37 -26.73 -15.52
CA ALA A 178 -21.12 -26.06 -14.45
C ALA A 178 -22.49 -26.69 -14.12
N VAL A 179 -22.82 -26.75 -12.82
CA VAL A 179 -24.15 -27.08 -12.30
C VAL A 179 -24.66 -25.96 -11.37
N PRO A 180 -25.98 -25.64 -11.34
CA PRO A 180 -26.53 -24.38 -10.81
C PRO A 180 -26.85 -24.40 -9.30
N GLN A 181 -27.04 -23.18 -8.75
CA GLN A 181 -27.36 -22.81 -7.37
C GLN A 181 -28.46 -23.63 -6.67
N LYS A 182 -28.30 -23.89 -5.36
CA LYS A 182 -29.40 -23.91 -4.36
C LYS A 182 -28.89 -23.76 -2.92
N ASP A 183 -29.68 -23.05 -2.13
CA ASP A 183 -29.55 -22.77 -0.70
C ASP A 183 -29.39 -24.03 0.18
N ILE A 184 -28.70 -23.90 1.33
CA ILE A 184 -29.05 -24.50 2.65
C ILE A 184 -28.20 -23.86 3.77
N LEU A 185 -28.85 -23.71 4.92
CA LEU A 185 -28.44 -23.08 6.19
C LEU A 185 -27.30 -23.79 6.98
N LYS A 186 -26.72 -23.04 7.95
CA LYS A 186 -26.18 -23.37 9.30
C LYS A 186 -25.94 -24.88 9.59
N GLU A 187 -24.82 -25.33 10.16
CA GLU A 187 -24.27 -25.01 11.49
C GLU A 187 -22.94 -25.77 11.74
N LYS A 188 -22.17 -25.34 12.75
CA LYS A 188 -20.85 -25.81 13.22
C LYS A 188 -20.79 -27.31 13.59
N LEU A 189 -19.57 -27.89 13.57
CA LEU A 189 -18.89 -28.72 14.61
C LEU A 189 -17.42 -28.94 14.15
N ARG A 190 -16.36 -28.39 14.80
CA ARG A 190 -15.57 -28.94 15.95
C ARG A 190 -15.09 -30.38 15.67
N GLU A 191 -13.79 -30.73 15.62
CA GLU A 191 -12.70 -30.63 16.62
C GLU A 191 -11.35 -31.02 15.96
N HIS A 192 -10.19 -30.48 16.34
CA HIS A 192 -9.40 -30.97 17.49
C HIS A 192 -8.64 -29.88 18.23
N ARG A 193 -8.66 -30.02 19.56
CA ARG A 193 -8.32 -29.02 20.58
C ARG A 193 -6.82 -28.82 20.82
N PRO A 194 -6.47 -27.64 21.40
CA PRO A 194 -5.14 -27.26 21.84
C PRO A 194 -4.81 -27.85 23.21
N TYR A 195 -3.52 -27.87 23.57
CA TYR A 195 -3.15 -27.93 24.97
C TYR A 195 -3.35 -26.53 25.58
N SER A 196 -4.40 -26.47 26.42
CA SER A 196 -4.82 -25.41 27.32
C SER A 196 -3.68 -24.94 28.24
N THR A 197 -3.60 -23.67 28.63
CA THR A 197 -4.45 -23.07 29.68
C THR A 197 -4.81 -21.59 29.44
N GLY A 198 -6.08 -21.23 29.62
CA GLY A 198 -6.50 -19.84 29.91
C GLY A 198 -7.31 -19.13 28.81
N SER A 199 -8.61 -19.41 28.78
CA SER A 199 -9.74 -18.63 28.22
C SER A 199 -9.48 -17.25 27.57
N ALA A 200 -9.57 -17.19 26.23
CA ALA A 200 -10.41 -16.25 25.47
C ALA A 200 -10.35 -16.64 23.96
N GLU A 201 -11.50 -16.95 23.35
CA GLU A 201 -11.63 -17.13 21.91
C GLU A 201 -11.37 -15.78 21.22
N ASN A 202 -10.12 -15.49 20.81
CA ASN A 202 -9.81 -14.27 20.08
C ASN A 202 -10.12 -14.43 18.60
N ASN A 203 -11.23 -13.82 18.20
CA ASN A 203 -11.64 -13.55 16.82
C ASN A 203 -10.69 -12.49 16.20
N SER A 204 -9.39 -12.78 16.11
CA SER A 204 -8.40 -11.78 15.70
C SER A 204 -8.58 -11.41 14.23
N ARG A 205 -8.97 -10.16 13.98
CA ARG A 205 -9.10 -9.61 12.64
C ARG A 205 -7.71 -9.47 12.01
N LYS A 206 -7.58 -9.82 10.72
CA LYS A 206 -6.39 -9.50 9.93
C LYS A 206 -6.33 -7.98 9.73
N ALA A 207 -5.29 -7.35 10.26
CA ALA A 207 -5.07 -5.90 10.18
C ALA A 207 -3.88 -5.58 9.28
N GLN A 208 -3.79 -4.34 8.83
CA GLN A 208 -2.75 -3.87 7.93
C GLN A 208 -1.89 -2.81 8.61
N CYS A 209 -0.56 -2.95 8.55
CA CYS A 209 0.36 -1.99 9.14
C CYS A 209 0.24 -0.64 8.42
N PRO A 210 -0.05 0.47 9.11
CA PRO A 210 -0.17 1.78 8.47
C PRO A 210 1.20 2.33 8.02
N HIS A 211 2.32 1.70 8.41
CA HIS A 211 3.65 2.14 7.99
C HIS A 211 4.18 1.41 6.76
N CYS A 212 4.06 0.08 6.72
CA CYS A 212 4.64 -0.76 5.67
C CYS A 212 3.62 -1.59 4.89
N TRP A 213 2.33 -1.45 5.22
CA TRP A 213 1.19 -2.12 4.58
C TRP A 213 1.21 -3.65 4.59
N THR A 214 2.13 -4.26 5.35
CA THR A 214 2.14 -5.69 5.61
C THR A 214 0.98 -6.04 6.53
N TYR A 215 0.28 -7.13 6.22
CA TYR A 215 -0.77 -7.66 7.06
C TYR A 215 -0.20 -8.36 8.29
N TYR A 216 -0.89 -8.23 9.42
CA TYR A 216 -0.55 -8.88 10.68
C TYR A 216 -1.83 -9.27 11.43
N TYR A 217 -1.72 -10.24 12.33
CA TYR A 217 -2.70 -10.48 13.39
C TYR A 217 -2.20 -9.89 14.70
N GLU A 218 -3.12 -9.60 15.63
CA GLU A 218 -2.77 -9.01 16.93
C GLU A 218 -1.76 -9.85 17.73
N GLY A 219 -1.76 -11.17 17.51
CA GLY A 219 -0.78 -12.10 18.07
C GLY A 219 0.63 -11.98 17.49
N ASP A 220 0.77 -11.48 16.25
CA ASP A 220 2.06 -11.35 15.56
C ASP A 220 2.83 -10.09 15.96
N LEU A 221 2.17 -9.16 16.66
CA LEU A 221 2.79 -7.89 17.04
C LEU A 221 3.88 -8.11 18.09
N LEU A 222 5.05 -7.55 17.82
CA LEU A 222 6.15 -7.50 18.79
C LEU A 222 5.79 -6.57 19.95
N THR A 223 6.37 -6.81 21.10
CA THR A 223 6.31 -5.92 22.27
C THR A 223 7.54 -5.01 22.26
N ILE A 224 7.37 -3.73 22.63
CA ILE A 224 8.47 -2.78 22.78
C ILE A 224 8.91 -2.76 24.24
N ALA A 225 10.19 -3.00 24.49
CA ALA A 225 10.77 -2.96 25.83
C ALA A 225 10.63 -1.57 26.47
N THR A 226 10.50 -1.55 27.80
CA THR A 226 10.37 -0.30 28.58
C THR A 226 11.65 0.02 29.34
N HIS A 227 12.39 -0.99 29.82
CA HIS A 227 13.60 -0.75 30.59
C HIS A 227 14.76 -0.22 29.71
N GLU A 228 15.34 0.92 30.07
CA GLU A 228 16.39 1.65 29.31
C GLU A 228 17.62 0.81 28.92
N SER A 229 17.96 -0.22 29.70
CA SER A 229 19.07 -1.13 29.37
C SER A 229 18.80 -2.02 28.15
N LEU A 230 17.54 -2.09 27.69
CA LEU A 230 17.11 -2.89 26.55
C LEU A 230 16.99 -2.05 25.27
N ARG A 231 17.85 -1.04 25.10
CA ARG A 231 18.04 -0.36 23.81
C ARG A 231 18.89 -1.19 22.86
N GLY A 232 18.79 -0.92 21.56
CA GLY A 232 19.56 -1.62 20.54
C GLY A 232 18.72 -2.46 19.60
N ASP A 233 17.66 -1.90 19.02
CA ASP A 233 16.86 -2.64 18.04
C ASP A 233 17.69 -2.95 16.76
N PRO A 234 17.82 -4.23 16.37
CA PRO A 234 18.60 -4.64 15.20
C PRO A 234 18.22 -3.98 13.87
N LEU A 235 16.96 -3.53 13.69
CA LEU A 235 16.49 -2.92 12.45
C LEU A 235 16.37 -1.40 12.55
N LEU A 236 16.00 -0.86 13.70
CA LEU A 236 15.77 0.58 13.88
C LEU A 236 17.02 1.33 14.36
N GLY A 237 17.94 0.67 15.06
CA GLY A 237 19.21 1.24 15.50
C GLY A 237 19.43 1.19 17.01
N GLU A 238 20.60 1.67 17.42
CA GLU A 238 21.08 1.58 18.81
C GLU A 238 20.26 2.41 19.79
N ASP A 239 19.71 3.54 19.33
CA ASP A 239 18.92 4.45 20.15
C ASP A 239 17.48 3.95 20.40
N GLU A 240 17.05 2.90 19.71
CA GLU A 240 15.67 2.42 19.73
C GLU A 240 15.51 1.25 20.70
N MET A 241 14.40 1.25 21.46
CA MET A 241 14.08 0.16 22.40
C MET A 241 13.97 -1.19 21.68
N LEU A 242 14.39 -2.27 22.31
CA LEU A 242 14.31 -3.59 21.71
C LEU A 242 12.85 -3.99 21.50
N ARG A 243 12.53 -4.45 20.27
CA ARG A 243 11.26 -5.11 19.97
C ARG A 243 11.45 -6.63 20.11
N PHE A 244 10.59 -7.28 20.89
CA PHE A 244 10.70 -8.71 21.23
C PHE A 244 9.35 -9.43 21.17
N GLU A 245 9.37 -10.74 20.98
CA GLU A 245 8.18 -11.59 21.11
C GLU A 245 7.94 -11.86 22.60
N ALA A 246 6.73 -11.60 23.09
CA ALA A 246 6.42 -11.76 24.49
C ALA A 246 6.29 -13.25 24.85
N ASP A 247 7.13 -13.72 25.77
CA ASP A 247 7.12 -15.08 26.32
C ASP A 247 6.72 -15.12 27.80
N SER A 248 6.70 -13.97 28.47
CA SER A 248 6.36 -13.80 29.88
C SER A 248 5.33 -12.70 30.07
N PHE A 249 4.39 -12.93 31.00
CA PHE A 249 3.27 -12.03 31.27
C PHE A 249 3.03 -11.92 32.77
N ASN A 250 2.58 -10.75 33.22
CA ASN A 250 2.12 -10.58 34.60
C ASN A 250 0.69 -11.12 34.79
N GLU A 251 0.17 -11.06 36.02
CA GLU A 251 -1.18 -11.51 36.39
C GLU A 251 -2.31 -10.85 35.60
N ARG A 252 -2.05 -9.71 34.95
CA ARG A 252 -3.02 -8.98 34.12
C ARG A 252 -2.89 -9.30 32.62
N GLY A 253 -2.03 -10.24 32.24
CA GLY A 253 -1.77 -10.59 30.85
C GLY A 253 -0.95 -9.54 30.09
N ILE A 254 -0.22 -8.66 30.79
CA ILE A 254 0.66 -7.67 30.16
C ILE A 254 2.04 -8.30 29.96
N PRO A 255 2.63 -8.23 28.74
CA PRO A 255 4.00 -8.68 28.47
C PRO A 255 5.03 -8.09 29.44
N LEU A 256 5.99 -8.90 29.85
CA LEU A 256 7.15 -8.48 30.62
C LEU A 256 8.41 -8.49 29.75
N ASP A 257 9.24 -7.46 29.86
CA ASP A 257 10.58 -7.49 29.25
C ASP A 257 11.57 -8.36 30.04
N ALA A 258 12.79 -8.52 29.53
CA ALA A 258 13.83 -9.34 30.16
C ALA A 258 14.24 -8.89 31.57
N THR A 259 13.84 -7.69 32.01
CA THR A 259 14.05 -7.18 33.37
C THR A 259 12.84 -7.41 34.29
N GLY A 260 11.76 -7.98 33.76
CA GLY A 260 10.49 -8.15 34.47
C GLY A 260 9.60 -6.91 34.45
N THR A 261 9.90 -5.91 33.60
CA THR A 261 9.13 -4.66 33.53
C THR A 261 7.93 -4.82 32.58
N PRO A 262 6.69 -4.45 33.00
CA PRO A 262 5.52 -4.51 32.13
C PRO A 262 5.62 -3.60 30.92
N CYS A 263 5.31 -4.14 29.73
CA CYS A 263 5.42 -3.46 28.44
C CYS A 263 4.07 -3.46 27.72
N LEU A 264 3.53 -2.27 27.42
CA LEU A 264 2.21 -2.09 26.80
C LEU A 264 2.27 -1.78 25.31
N GLU A 265 3.41 -1.25 24.84
CA GLU A 265 3.52 -0.80 23.46
C GLU A 265 3.81 -1.98 22.53
N ARG A 266 3.17 -1.95 21.35
CA ARG A 266 3.29 -2.99 20.33
C ARG A 266 3.91 -2.42 19.06
N ALA A 267 4.56 -3.28 18.29
CA ALA A 267 5.26 -2.93 17.06
C ALA A 267 5.02 -3.94 15.94
N CYS A 268 5.06 -3.45 14.70
CA CYS A 268 4.94 -4.30 13.51
C CYS A 268 6.10 -5.31 13.45
N PRO A 269 5.85 -6.60 13.22
CA PRO A 269 6.94 -7.58 13.10
C PRO A 269 7.85 -7.32 11.90
N GLN A 270 7.33 -6.69 10.84
CA GLN A 270 8.08 -6.42 9.62
C GLN A 270 8.92 -5.15 9.70
N CYS A 271 8.29 -3.99 9.99
CA CYS A 271 8.99 -2.71 9.99
C CYS A 271 9.42 -2.22 11.38
N ARG A 272 9.01 -2.91 12.46
CA ARG A 272 9.29 -2.60 13.88
C ARG A 272 8.82 -1.25 14.39
N LEU A 273 8.19 -0.44 13.53
CA LEU A 273 7.53 0.78 13.93
C LEU A 273 6.34 0.46 14.83
N LYS A 274 6.12 1.34 15.80
CA LYS A 274 5.04 1.25 16.78
C LYS A 274 3.69 1.17 16.07
N ILE A 275 2.83 0.28 16.55
CA ILE A 275 1.44 0.17 16.09
C ILE A 275 0.54 0.76 17.18
N PRO A 276 -0.33 1.72 16.84
CA PRO A 276 -1.32 2.26 17.77
C PRO A 276 -2.19 1.16 18.37
N HIS A 277 -2.46 1.27 19.68
CA HIS A 277 -3.27 0.29 20.40
C HIS A 277 -4.70 0.21 19.83
N GLY A 278 -5.24 -1.01 19.71
CA GLY A 278 -6.60 -1.27 19.24
C GLY A 278 -6.81 -1.05 17.74
N LEU A 279 -5.74 -0.73 17.00
CA LEU A 279 -5.81 -0.55 15.55
C LEU A 279 -6.08 -1.88 14.82
N GLY A 280 -5.63 -3.01 15.40
CA GLY A 280 -5.87 -4.35 14.88
C GLY A 280 -7.33 -4.79 14.95
N ASP A 281 -8.10 -4.21 15.88
CA ASP A 281 -9.48 -4.65 16.18
C ASP A 281 -10.55 -3.93 15.36
N ILE A 282 -10.19 -2.81 14.72
CA ILE A 282 -11.14 -1.95 13.99
C ILE A 282 -10.84 -1.94 12.48
N PRO A 283 -11.86 -1.76 11.60
CA PRO A 283 -11.62 -1.54 10.18
C PRO A 283 -10.68 -0.35 9.96
N GLN A 284 -9.68 -0.53 9.11
CA GLN A 284 -8.74 0.52 8.72
C GLN A 284 -9.04 1.00 7.31
N ALA A 285 -8.88 2.30 7.09
CA ALA A 285 -9.08 2.89 5.79
C ALA A 285 -8.02 3.96 5.52
N PHE A 286 -7.41 3.88 4.34
CA PHE A 286 -6.23 4.66 3.98
C PHE A 286 -6.58 5.70 2.92
N VAL A 287 -6.18 6.95 3.16
CA VAL A 287 -6.46 8.10 2.28
C VAL A 287 -5.12 8.72 1.85
N SER A 288 -4.85 8.73 0.55
CA SER A 288 -3.61 9.29 0.02
C SER A 288 -3.85 10.63 -0.66
N ILE A 289 -3.09 11.65 -0.27
CA ILE A 289 -3.18 13.01 -0.83
C ILE A 289 -2.10 13.22 -1.88
N LEU A 290 -2.53 13.59 -3.07
CA LEU A 290 -1.72 13.63 -4.30
C LEU A 290 -1.77 15.02 -4.92
N GLY A 291 -0.74 15.41 -5.65
CA GLY A 291 -0.68 16.70 -6.33
C GLY A 291 0.73 17.28 -6.43
N SER A 292 0.91 18.25 -7.31
CA SER A 292 2.23 18.83 -7.64
C SER A 292 2.94 19.47 -6.44
N PRO A 293 4.29 19.55 -6.46
CA PRO A 293 5.07 20.28 -5.45
C PRO A 293 4.55 21.71 -5.26
N GLY A 294 4.05 22.07 -4.08
CA GLY A 294 3.48 23.40 -3.84
C GLY A 294 2.04 23.61 -4.35
N ALA A 295 1.30 22.55 -4.70
CA ALA A 295 -0.16 22.63 -4.94
C ALA A 295 -0.96 23.01 -3.67
N GLY A 296 -0.33 22.93 -2.50
CA GLY A 296 -0.95 23.25 -1.21
C GLY A 296 -1.39 22.03 -0.40
N LYS A 297 -0.90 20.81 -0.69
CA LYS A 297 -1.28 19.56 0.00
C LYS A 297 -1.19 19.65 1.52
N SER A 298 -0.07 20.14 2.05
CA SER A 298 0.15 20.28 3.49
C SER A 298 -0.82 21.29 4.15
N TYR A 299 -1.16 22.38 3.45
CA TYR A 299 -2.22 23.30 3.90
C TYR A 299 -3.60 22.63 3.82
N TYR A 300 -3.90 21.95 2.71
CA TYR A 300 -5.14 21.20 2.52
C TYR A 300 -5.34 20.13 3.60
N LEU A 301 -4.34 19.29 3.89
CA LEU A 301 -4.43 18.25 4.93
C LEU A 301 -4.61 18.85 6.33
N SER A 302 -3.87 19.91 6.67
CA SER A 302 -4.00 20.56 7.97
C SER A 302 -5.41 21.14 8.18
N VAL A 303 -5.95 21.79 7.15
CA VAL A 303 -7.32 22.34 7.18
C VAL A 303 -8.38 21.24 7.10
N LEU A 304 -8.14 20.18 6.33
CA LEU A 304 -9.01 19.02 6.22
C LEU A 304 -9.24 18.40 7.59
N LEU A 305 -8.19 18.16 8.37
CA LEU A 305 -8.32 17.57 9.69
C LEU A 305 -9.05 18.47 10.68
N GLU A 306 -8.81 19.79 10.60
CA GLU A 306 -9.56 20.77 11.39
C GLU A 306 -11.06 20.72 11.07
N GLU A 307 -11.42 20.71 9.79
CA GLU A 307 -12.81 20.66 9.33
C GLU A 307 -13.45 19.29 9.61
N LEU A 308 -12.71 18.19 9.46
CA LEU A 308 -13.17 16.85 9.81
C LEU A 308 -13.46 16.76 11.30
N GLN A 309 -12.54 17.19 12.17
CA GLN A 309 -12.74 17.16 13.62
C GLN A 309 -13.97 17.99 14.04
N LYS A 310 -14.15 19.20 13.48
CA LYS A 310 -15.31 20.05 13.76
C LYS A 310 -16.61 19.42 13.27
N LYS A 311 -16.66 18.99 12.00
CA LYS A 311 -17.91 18.53 11.36
C LYS A 311 -18.31 17.12 11.76
N THR A 312 -17.37 16.23 12.06
CA THR A 312 -17.71 14.88 12.56
C THR A 312 -18.45 14.97 13.88
N HIS A 313 -18.01 15.85 14.79
CA HIS A 313 -18.70 16.15 16.03
C HIS A 313 -20.05 16.87 15.78
N ASP A 314 -20.02 18.06 15.17
CA ASP A 314 -21.18 18.95 15.12
C ASP A 314 -22.29 18.49 14.17
N LYS A 315 -21.90 17.82 13.09
CA LYS A 315 -22.79 17.46 11.97
C LYS A 315 -23.12 15.98 11.95
N TRP A 316 -22.19 15.09 12.29
CA TRP A 316 -22.38 13.65 12.06
C TRP A 316 -22.56 12.80 13.33
N GLY A 317 -22.28 13.37 14.51
CA GLY A 317 -22.42 12.67 15.80
C GLY A 317 -21.43 11.52 15.94
N TYR A 318 -20.18 11.75 15.51
CA TYR A 318 -19.06 10.82 15.69
C TYR A 318 -17.98 11.51 16.51
N ARG A 319 -17.32 10.74 17.39
CA ARG A 319 -16.14 11.19 18.12
C ARG A 319 -14.90 11.01 17.25
N TRP A 320 -14.07 12.04 17.20
CA TRP A 320 -12.77 12.02 16.53
C TRP A 320 -11.66 11.88 17.57
N LYS A 321 -10.88 10.81 17.51
CA LYS A 321 -9.77 10.53 18.43
C LYS A 321 -8.44 10.49 17.67
N ASP A 322 -7.41 11.10 18.24
CA ASP A 322 -6.03 10.93 17.79
C ASP A 322 -5.56 9.52 18.20
N ALA A 323 -5.29 8.66 17.21
CA ALA A 323 -4.89 7.28 17.46
C ALA A 323 -3.39 7.16 17.80
N ASP A 324 -2.58 8.09 17.31
CA ASP A 324 -1.14 8.11 17.49
C ASP A 324 -0.62 9.55 17.63
N PRO A 325 -0.73 10.14 18.84
CA PRO A 325 -0.31 11.51 19.06
C PRO A 325 1.16 11.77 18.69
N THR A 326 2.02 10.75 18.82
CA THR A 326 3.45 10.84 18.50
C THR A 326 3.67 10.88 16.99
N ALA A 327 3.04 9.97 16.23
CA ALA A 327 3.12 10.00 14.76
C ALA A 327 2.42 11.23 14.17
N ASN A 328 1.34 11.70 14.80
CA ASN A 328 0.57 12.88 14.39
C ASN A 328 1.22 14.22 14.77
N ALA A 329 2.25 14.23 15.63
CA ALA A 329 2.89 15.44 16.12
C ALA A 329 3.34 16.44 15.02
N PRO A 330 3.96 16.02 13.89
CA PRO A 330 4.32 16.94 12.81
C PRO A 330 3.09 17.66 12.23
N LEU A 331 1.99 16.95 12.03
CA LEU A 331 0.76 17.50 11.48
C LEU A 331 0.01 18.36 12.49
N ASN A 332 -0.02 17.95 13.76
CA ASN A 332 -0.56 18.78 14.84
C ASN A 332 0.24 20.10 14.98
N THR A 333 1.56 20.06 14.77
CA THR A 333 2.40 21.27 14.74
C THR A 333 2.00 22.20 13.58
N MET A 334 1.78 21.65 12.38
CA MET A 334 1.34 22.42 11.21
C MET A 334 -0.06 23.03 11.43
N ARG A 335 -0.99 22.25 12.00
CA ARG A 335 -2.34 22.74 12.37
C ARG A 335 -2.27 23.86 13.39
N HIS A 336 -1.54 23.67 14.49
CA HIS A 336 -1.37 24.70 15.52
C HIS A 336 -0.76 25.96 14.92
N ARG A 337 0.25 25.83 14.07
CA ARG A 337 0.85 26.96 13.37
C ARG A 337 -0.17 27.72 12.51
N LEU A 338 -1.05 27.03 11.79
CA LEU A 338 -2.07 27.69 10.97
C LEU A 338 -3.15 28.41 11.78
N PHE A 339 -3.71 27.73 12.77
CA PHE A 339 -4.90 28.19 13.48
C PHE A 339 -4.61 29.01 14.74
N SER A 340 -3.37 28.98 15.24
CA SER A 340 -2.94 29.79 16.40
C SER A 340 -2.06 30.98 16.01
N ALA A 341 -1.68 31.12 14.73
CA ALA A 341 -0.86 32.23 14.27
C ALA A 341 -1.59 33.57 14.37
N GLN A 342 -0.86 34.61 14.78
CA GLN A 342 -1.40 35.98 14.84
C GLN A 342 -1.22 36.74 13.53
N ASN A 343 -0.33 36.27 12.65
CA ASN A 343 -0.04 36.94 11.39
C ASN A 343 0.40 35.93 10.32
N ALA A 344 0.50 36.41 9.07
CA ALA A 344 0.85 35.57 7.93
C ALA A 344 2.27 34.97 8.02
N ALA A 345 3.23 35.63 8.67
CA ALA A 345 4.59 35.08 8.78
C ALA A 345 4.61 33.85 9.70
N GLU A 346 3.88 33.90 10.80
CA GLU A 346 3.72 32.75 11.72
C GLU A 346 2.93 31.62 11.09
N ALA A 347 1.90 31.91 10.29
CA ALA A 347 1.05 30.92 9.64
C ALA A 347 1.73 30.14 8.50
N TYR A 348 2.95 30.53 8.14
CA TYR A 348 3.66 29.93 7.02
C TYR A 348 4.09 28.50 7.32
N LEU A 349 3.63 27.58 6.47
CA LEU A 349 4.12 26.21 6.40
C LEU A 349 5.26 26.12 5.40
N ALA A 350 6.43 25.71 5.87
CA ALA A 350 7.58 25.42 5.02
C ALA A 350 7.23 24.33 4.00
N LYS A 351 7.91 24.34 2.85
CA LYS A 351 7.74 23.30 1.85
C LYS A 351 8.08 21.92 2.44
N THR A 352 7.26 20.95 2.10
CA THR A 352 7.47 19.53 2.41
C THR A 352 8.76 19.06 1.74
N SER A 353 9.81 18.78 2.52
CA SER A 353 11.08 18.24 2.03
C SER A 353 11.10 16.71 2.08
N LEU A 354 11.89 16.09 1.20
CA LEU A 354 12.11 14.64 1.14
C LEU A 354 12.87 14.09 2.36
N ASP A 355 13.68 14.93 3.01
CA ASP A 355 14.46 14.59 4.21
C ASP A 355 13.89 15.31 5.44
N GLY A 356 12.82 14.77 6.03
CA GLY A 356 12.14 15.47 7.13
C GLY A 356 11.34 14.58 8.07
N HIS A 357 10.76 15.22 9.10
CA HIS A 357 9.97 14.64 10.18
C HIS A 357 8.74 13.81 9.73
N LEU A 358 8.41 13.82 8.44
CA LEU A 358 7.28 13.11 7.81
C LEU A 358 7.64 11.71 7.32
N TYR A 359 8.90 11.30 7.44
CA TYR A 359 9.35 9.97 7.04
C TYR A 359 10.01 9.27 8.23
N SER A 360 9.82 7.96 8.31
CA SER A 360 10.53 7.07 9.23
C SER A 360 11.59 6.32 8.46
N ARG A 361 12.84 6.36 8.95
CA ARG A 361 13.94 5.57 8.40
C ARG A 361 13.94 4.21 9.07
N VAL A 362 13.85 3.15 8.29
CA VAL A 362 13.88 1.76 8.78
C VAL A 362 14.84 0.93 7.94
N LYS A 363 15.34 -0.20 8.45
CA LYS A 363 16.06 -1.19 7.64
C LYS A 363 15.10 -2.33 7.29
N LEU A 364 14.55 -2.32 6.08
CA LEU A 364 13.75 -3.44 5.56
C LEU A 364 14.65 -4.35 4.71
N ASN A 365 14.65 -5.65 5.00
CA ASN A 365 15.46 -6.65 4.28
C ASN A 365 16.96 -6.25 4.17
N GLY A 366 17.50 -5.62 5.22
CA GLY A 366 18.88 -5.12 5.26
C GLY A 366 19.16 -3.86 4.45
N ARG A 367 18.15 -3.24 3.83
CA ARG A 367 18.28 -1.99 3.06
C ARG A 367 17.64 -0.82 3.82
N PRO A 368 18.37 0.32 3.97
CA PRO A 368 17.76 1.56 4.45
C PRO A 368 16.58 1.94 3.57
N THR A 369 15.42 2.14 4.18
CA THR A 369 14.15 2.44 3.53
C THR A 369 13.49 3.61 4.23
N LEU A 370 12.95 4.54 3.44
CA LEU A 370 12.08 5.61 3.92
C LEU A 370 10.63 5.16 3.81
N LEU A 371 9.90 5.19 4.92
CA LEU A 371 8.45 4.98 4.95
C LEU A 371 7.76 6.30 5.28
N PRO A 372 6.65 6.66 4.61
CA PRO A 372 5.87 7.84 4.94
C PRO A 372 5.22 7.64 6.31
N LYS A 373 5.19 8.70 7.13
CA LYS A 373 4.49 8.64 8.40
C LYS A 373 2.97 8.66 8.17
N PRO A 374 2.23 7.68 8.70
CA PRO A 374 0.79 7.66 8.66
C PRO A 374 0.22 8.64 9.68
N PHE A 375 -0.78 9.43 9.27
CA PHE A 375 -1.55 10.25 10.20
C PHE A 375 -2.86 9.56 10.56
N THR A 376 -2.90 8.89 11.71
CA THR A 376 -3.98 7.94 12.04
C THR A 376 -4.92 8.51 13.09
N TYR A 377 -6.22 8.42 12.81
CA TYR A 377 -7.30 8.89 13.67
C TYR A 377 -8.39 7.82 13.75
N ILE A 378 -9.11 7.77 14.86
CA ILE A 378 -10.26 6.88 15.05
C ILE A 378 -11.53 7.72 15.02
N LEU A 379 -12.47 7.32 14.16
CA LEU A 379 -13.86 7.74 14.25
C LEU A 379 -14.63 6.70 15.02
N GLU A 380 -15.35 7.15 16.04
CA GLU A 380 -16.16 6.31 16.90
C GLU A 380 -17.59 6.81 16.92
N GLY A 381 -18.52 5.93 16.57
CA GLY A 381 -19.96 6.18 16.64
C GLY A 381 -20.51 5.99 18.05
N ASP A 382 -21.73 6.49 18.27
CA ASP A 382 -22.44 6.31 19.54
C ASP A 382 -22.78 4.84 19.82
N ASP A 383 -22.84 4.00 18.79
CA ASP A 383 -23.10 2.56 18.86
C ASP A 383 -21.82 1.73 19.11
N GLN A 384 -20.74 2.37 19.56
CA GLN A 384 -19.42 1.77 19.80
C GLN A 384 -18.75 1.19 18.54
N GLN A 385 -19.30 1.41 17.35
CA GLN A 385 -18.61 1.07 16.12
C GLN A 385 -17.50 2.08 15.87
N SER A 386 -16.29 1.58 15.66
CA SER A 386 -15.10 2.39 15.43
C SER A 386 -14.49 2.07 14.07
N GLN A 387 -13.84 3.06 13.47
CA GLN A 387 -13.09 2.92 12.23
C GLN A 387 -11.83 3.78 12.31
N SER A 388 -10.71 3.22 11.85
CA SER A 388 -9.48 3.98 11.69
C SER A 388 -9.43 4.65 10.31
N LEU A 389 -9.09 5.94 10.30
CA LEU A 389 -8.69 6.69 9.10
C LEU A 389 -7.23 7.09 9.19
N THR A 390 -6.45 6.67 8.20
CA THR A 390 -5.05 7.04 8.08
C THR A 390 -4.84 7.89 6.84
N PHE A 391 -4.24 9.07 7.00
CA PHE A 391 -3.91 9.98 5.90
C PHE A 391 -2.41 9.94 5.60
N TYR A 392 -2.07 9.97 4.31
CA TYR A 392 -0.69 10.10 3.84
C TYR A 392 -0.53 11.40 3.04
N ASP A 393 0.43 12.24 3.44
CA ASP A 393 0.92 13.40 2.68
C ASP A 393 2.28 13.04 2.07
N ASN A 394 2.36 12.97 0.75
CA ASN A 394 3.64 12.78 0.07
C ASN A 394 4.17 14.12 -0.42
N ALA A 395 5.48 14.33 -0.33
CA ALA A 395 6.10 15.38 -1.13
C ALA A 395 5.77 15.16 -2.62
N GLY A 396 5.38 16.23 -3.31
CA GLY A 396 5.04 16.13 -4.75
C GLY A 396 6.25 15.73 -5.61
N GLU A 397 7.45 15.90 -5.07
CA GLU A 397 8.74 15.58 -5.68
C GLU A 397 8.93 14.07 -5.85
N HIS A 398 8.25 13.23 -5.04
CA HIS A 398 8.24 11.77 -5.20
C HIS A 398 7.56 11.27 -6.49
N PHE A 399 6.85 12.16 -7.18
CA PHE A 399 6.10 11.84 -8.41
C PHE A 399 6.66 12.57 -9.64
N GLN A 400 7.82 13.22 -9.51
CA GLN A 400 8.49 13.84 -10.66
C GLN A 400 9.28 12.79 -11.47
N PRO A 401 9.31 12.89 -12.81
CA PRO A 401 10.11 12.00 -13.64
C PRO A 401 11.58 11.99 -13.21
N GLY A 402 12.15 10.80 -12.99
CA GLY A 402 13.55 10.64 -12.57
C GLY A 402 13.80 10.63 -11.06
N SER A 403 12.78 10.90 -10.23
CA SER A 403 12.81 10.52 -8.82
C SER A 403 12.88 8.98 -8.72
N GLU A 404 13.83 8.44 -7.96
CA GLU A 404 14.19 7.01 -7.97
C GLU A 404 12.97 6.08 -7.96
N GLY A 405 12.73 5.42 -9.11
CA GLY A 405 12.06 4.14 -9.34
C GLY A 405 10.70 3.78 -8.68
N THR A 406 10.01 2.83 -9.31
CA THR A 406 8.91 2.02 -8.73
C THR A 406 9.34 1.22 -7.48
N THR A 407 10.62 1.25 -7.13
CA THR A 407 11.23 0.60 -5.96
C THR A 407 11.22 1.48 -4.71
N ASN A 408 10.73 2.72 -4.77
CA ASN A 408 10.69 3.62 -3.62
C ASN A 408 9.46 3.35 -2.72
N PRO A 409 9.66 2.80 -1.51
CA PRO A 409 8.57 2.41 -0.61
C PRO A 409 7.71 3.58 -0.14
N VAL A 410 8.19 4.81 -0.33
CA VAL A 410 7.42 6.04 -0.05
C VAL A 410 6.10 6.07 -0.83
N THR A 411 6.07 5.51 -2.03
CA THR A 411 4.87 5.53 -2.89
C THR A 411 4.00 4.27 -2.78
N HIS A 412 4.41 3.26 -2.01
CA HIS A 412 3.68 1.98 -1.91
C HIS A 412 2.31 2.14 -1.23
N HIS A 413 2.16 3.12 -0.34
CA HIS A 413 0.87 3.48 0.26
C HIS A 413 -0.24 3.77 -0.77
N LEU A 414 0.12 4.17 -2.00
CA LEU A 414 -0.84 4.39 -3.09
C LEU A 414 -1.57 3.11 -3.47
N ALA A 415 -0.87 1.98 -3.47
CA ALA A 415 -1.43 0.68 -3.84
C ALA A 415 -2.37 0.10 -2.77
N HIS A 416 -2.32 0.66 -1.56
CA HIS A 416 -3.14 0.24 -0.43
C HIS A 416 -4.18 1.31 -0.06
N ALA A 417 -4.27 2.39 -0.81
CA ALA A 417 -5.21 3.46 -0.57
C ALA A 417 -6.64 2.99 -0.86
N HIS A 418 -7.56 3.37 0.03
CA HIS A 418 -9.00 3.18 -0.14
C HIS A 418 -9.68 4.42 -0.73
N LEU A 419 -8.98 5.57 -0.74
CA LEU A 419 -9.37 6.81 -1.42
C LEU A 419 -8.11 7.56 -1.88
N TRP A 420 -8.09 7.98 -3.14
CA TRP A 420 -7.12 8.96 -3.63
C TRP A 420 -7.74 10.35 -3.67
N CYS A 421 -7.04 11.32 -3.10
CA CYS A 421 -7.39 12.74 -3.16
C CYS A 421 -6.38 13.48 -4.03
N PHE A 422 -6.70 13.70 -5.30
CA PHE A 422 -5.84 14.44 -6.23
C PHE A 422 -6.14 15.93 -6.17
N LEU A 423 -5.22 16.71 -5.60
CA LEU A 423 -5.33 18.16 -5.47
C LEU A 423 -4.76 18.86 -6.72
N PHE A 424 -5.67 19.28 -7.60
CA PHE A 424 -5.38 20.08 -8.78
C PHE A 424 -5.27 21.57 -8.44
N ASP A 425 -4.17 22.22 -8.84
CA ASP A 425 -3.93 23.64 -8.61
C ASP A 425 -4.18 24.45 -9.90
N PRO A 426 -5.31 25.16 -10.04
CA PRO A 426 -5.62 25.93 -11.24
C PRO A 426 -4.63 27.06 -11.51
N SER A 427 -3.96 27.60 -10.48
CA SER A 427 -2.98 28.69 -10.64
C SER A 427 -1.69 28.26 -11.35
N LYS A 428 -1.46 26.94 -11.44
CA LYS A 428 -0.31 26.33 -12.11
C LYS A 428 -0.63 25.79 -13.49
N ASP A 429 -1.90 25.77 -13.89
CA ASP A 429 -2.30 25.25 -15.19
C ASP A 429 -2.38 26.37 -16.24
N ALA A 430 -1.81 26.15 -17.43
CA ALA A 430 -1.74 27.18 -18.46
C ALA A 430 -3.13 27.55 -19.02
N ALA A 431 -4.06 26.60 -19.15
CA ALA A 431 -5.39 26.85 -19.67
C ALA A 431 -6.24 27.64 -18.67
N PHE A 432 -6.12 27.34 -17.37
CA PHE A 432 -6.75 28.13 -16.33
C PHE A 432 -6.15 29.54 -16.24
N ARG A 433 -4.82 29.68 -16.18
CA ARG A 433 -4.15 30.99 -16.05
C ARG A 433 -4.55 32.02 -17.13
N LYS A 434 -4.83 31.58 -18.36
CA LYS A 434 -5.29 32.48 -19.44
C LYS A 434 -6.61 33.18 -19.13
N ASN A 435 -7.47 32.53 -18.33
CA ASN A 435 -8.82 32.98 -18.02
C ASN A 435 -8.97 33.48 -16.57
N LEU A 436 -7.89 33.51 -15.79
CA LEU A 436 -7.88 34.13 -14.47
C LEU A 436 -7.61 35.62 -14.60
N THR A 437 -8.44 36.45 -13.99
CA THR A 437 -8.25 37.90 -13.91
C THR A 437 -6.94 38.18 -13.16
N ALA A 438 -5.89 38.53 -13.91
CA ALA A 438 -4.50 38.64 -13.44
C ALA A 438 -4.25 39.69 -12.35
N ALA A 439 -5.23 40.53 -12.01
CA ALA A 439 -4.96 41.83 -11.42
C ALA A 439 -4.64 41.83 -9.91
N ARG A 440 -4.93 40.77 -9.13
CA ARG A 440 -4.87 40.88 -7.65
C ARG A 440 -4.32 39.69 -6.86
N ASP A 441 -4.17 38.50 -7.46
CA ASP A 441 -3.68 37.34 -6.71
C ASP A 441 -2.14 37.20 -6.78
N PRO A 442 -1.42 37.28 -5.64
CA PRO A 442 0.04 37.11 -5.61
C PRO A 442 0.53 35.76 -6.17
N GLN A 443 -0.31 34.73 -6.19
CA GLN A 443 -0.02 33.40 -6.76
C GLN A 443 0.17 33.44 -8.27
N LEU A 444 -0.52 34.34 -8.97
CA LEU A 444 -0.42 34.49 -10.42
C LEU A 444 0.83 35.27 -10.85
N SER A 445 1.40 36.07 -9.94
CA SER A 445 2.59 36.90 -10.21
C SER A 445 3.87 36.11 -10.49
N ARG A 446 3.94 34.84 -10.04
CA ARG A 446 5.11 33.97 -10.31
C ARG A 446 5.00 33.40 -11.73
N ARG A 447 5.93 33.81 -12.60
CA ARG A 447 6.22 33.16 -13.89
C ARG A 447 7.04 31.88 -13.65
N ASN A 448 6.51 30.92 -12.89
CA ASN A 448 7.18 29.62 -12.81
C ASN A 448 6.91 28.84 -14.11
N PRO A 449 7.84 27.98 -14.56
CA PRO A 449 7.53 26.97 -15.56
C PRO A 449 6.28 26.21 -15.12
N THR A 450 5.32 26.08 -16.03
CA THR A 450 4.11 25.28 -15.85
C THR A 450 4.53 23.83 -15.64
N GLU A 451 4.81 23.40 -14.40
CA GLU A 451 4.95 21.97 -14.11
C GLU A 451 3.63 21.31 -14.52
N SER A 452 3.71 20.41 -15.51
CA SER A 452 2.53 19.77 -16.04
C SER A 452 1.95 18.83 -14.99
N GLN A 453 0.87 19.26 -14.36
CA GLN A 453 0.08 18.42 -13.44
C GLN A 453 -0.46 17.16 -14.15
N GLU A 454 -0.59 17.24 -15.48
CA GLU A 454 -0.87 16.08 -16.33
C GLU A 454 0.26 15.05 -16.29
N LEU A 455 1.53 15.46 -16.37
CA LEU A 455 2.67 14.55 -16.27
C LEU A 455 2.73 13.87 -14.90
N LEU A 456 2.42 14.60 -13.83
CA LEU A 456 2.35 14.01 -12.49
C LEU A 456 1.28 12.93 -12.40
N LEU A 457 0.09 13.19 -12.95
CA LEU A 457 -0.98 12.20 -12.97
C LEU A 457 -0.63 10.98 -13.84
N ALA A 458 0.07 11.19 -14.96
CA ALA A 458 0.55 10.12 -15.81
C ALA A 458 1.63 9.24 -15.13
N GLU A 459 2.56 9.86 -14.41
CA GLU A 459 3.58 9.13 -13.64
C GLU A 459 2.93 8.35 -12.49
N LEU A 460 1.98 8.97 -11.79
CA LEU A 460 1.18 8.30 -10.77
C LEU A 460 0.44 7.09 -11.36
N GLU A 461 -0.23 7.28 -12.50
CA GLU A 461 -0.94 6.21 -13.20
C GLU A 461 -0.01 5.04 -13.53
N ASN A 462 1.14 5.31 -14.16
CA ASN A 462 2.12 4.26 -14.48
C ASN A 462 2.60 3.52 -13.23
N ARG A 463 2.91 4.25 -12.16
CA ARG A 463 3.41 3.67 -10.91
C ARG A 463 2.38 2.78 -10.23
N ILE A 464 1.13 3.24 -10.17
CA ILE A 464 0.02 2.47 -9.61
C ILE A 464 -0.27 1.24 -10.47
N ARG A 465 -0.28 1.37 -11.80
CA ARG A 465 -0.45 0.23 -12.72
C ARG A 465 0.61 -0.85 -12.50
N VAL A 466 1.87 -0.46 -12.32
CA VAL A 466 2.97 -1.39 -12.03
C VAL A 466 2.76 -2.08 -10.67
N LEU A 467 2.44 -1.31 -9.61
CA LEU A 467 2.25 -1.86 -8.26
C LEU A 467 1.07 -2.83 -8.17
N HIS A 468 -0.01 -2.57 -8.91
CA HIS A 468 -1.19 -3.44 -8.97
C HIS A 468 -1.14 -4.48 -10.10
N GLN A 469 -0.06 -4.52 -10.88
CA GLN A 469 0.09 -5.38 -12.06
C GLN A 469 -1.11 -5.28 -13.03
N LEU A 470 -1.66 -4.07 -13.18
CA LEU A 470 -2.84 -3.85 -14.01
C LEU A 470 -2.48 -3.99 -15.49
N SER A 471 -3.44 -4.51 -16.26
CA SER A 471 -3.38 -4.43 -17.71
C SER A 471 -3.38 -2.97 -18.18
N PRO A 472 -2.94 -2.68 -19.42
CA PRO A 472 -2.95 -1.32 -19.96
C PRO A 472 -4.33 -0.64 -19.94
N LEU A 473 -5.42 -1.42 -19.94
CA LEU A 473 -6.80 -0.94 -19.92
C LEU A 473 -7.48 -1.11 -18.55
N GLY A 474 -6.83 -1.79 -17.59
CA GLY A 474 -7.40 -2.07 -16.28
C GLY A 474 -7.61 -0.79 -15.48
N LYS A 475 -8.75 -0.65 -14.82
CA LYS A 475 -9.02 0.45 -13.87
C LYS A 475 -8.96 -0.06 -12.46
N LEU A 476 -8.84 0.86 -11.51
CA LEU A 476 -8.85 0.54 -10.09
C LEU A 476 -10.21 0.81 -9.47
N ASN A 477 -10.62 -0.10 -8.59
CA ASN A 477 -11.83 0.04 -7.77
C ASN A 477 -11.68 1.14 -6.71
N THR A 478 -10.44 1.55 -6.41
CA THR A 478 -10.16 2.67 -5.50
C THR A 478 -10.72 3.96 -6.08
N PRO A 479 -11.66 4.65 -5.40
CA PRO A 479 -12.23 5.90 -5.88
C PRO A 479 -11.19 7.02 -5.91
N LEU A 480 -11.31 7.89 -6.91
CA LEU A 480 -10.50 9.09 -7.07
C LEU A 480 -11.35 10.34 -6.84
N ALA A 481 -11.06 11.05 -5.77
CA ALA A 481 -11.55 12.41 -5.55
C ALA A 481 -10.63 13.40 -6.28
N PHE A 482 -11.12 13.93 -7.40
CA PHE A 482 -10.43 14.98 -8.16
C PHE A 482 -10.82 16.35 -7.58
N ILE A 483 -9.90 17.03 -6.92
CA ILE A 483 -10.18 18.25 -6.16
C ILE A 483 -9.57 19.45 -6.86
N VAL A 484 -10.41 20.32 -7.43
CA VAL A 484 -10.03 21.65 -7.89
C VAL A 484 -9.78 22.51 -6.65
N GLY A 485 -8.52 22.69 -6.31
CA GLY A 485 -8.08 23.52 -5.19
C GLY A 485 -8.18 25.01 -5.51
N LYS A 486 -7.99 25.84 -4.48
CA LYS A 486 -8.01 27.31 -4.58
C LYS A 486 -9.27 27.85 -5.25
N LYS A 487 -10.42 27.27 -4.91
CA LYS A 487 -11.75 27.67 -5.39
C LYS A 487 -11.99 29.18 -5.28
N ASP A 488 -11.43 29.84 -4.26
CA ASP A 488 -11.50 31.29 -4.04
C ASP A 488 -10.87 32.11 -5.19
N MET A 489 -9.91 31.54 -5.95
CA MET A 489 -9.38 32.16 -7.16
C MET A 489 -10.32 32.04 -8.37
N LEU A 490 -11.35 31.20 -8.26
CA LEU A 490 -12.25 30.81 -9.35
C LEU A 490 -13.68 31.31 -9.10
N GLU A 491 -13.88 32.29 -8.22
CA GLU A 491 -15.21 32.80 -7.85
C GLU A 491 -16.00 33.33 -9.06
N ASP A 492 -15.32 33.92 -10.05
CA ASP A 492 -15.93 34.43 -11.28
C ASP A 492 -16.16 33.34 -12.35
N TRP A 493 -15.71 32.11 -12.12
CA TRP A 493 -15.91 31.01 -13.06
C TRP A 493 -17.30 30.40 -12.85
N GLU A 494 -18.22 30.59 -13.80
CA GLU A 494 -19.64 30.15 -13.72
C GLU A 494 -19.88 28.75 -13.15
N PRO A 495 -19.10 27.70 -13.48
CA PRO A 495 -19.29 26.38 -12.91
C PRO A 495 -19.13 26.35 -11.39
N ILE A 496 -18.26 27.21 -10.83
CA ILE A 496 -18.04 27.35 -9.38
C ILE A 496 -19.22 28.03 -8.69
N THR A 497 -19.85 29.02 -9.32
CA THR A 497 -20.99 29.75 -8.74
C THR A 497 -22.25 28.89 -8.67
N ARG A 498 -22.34 27.86 -9.51
CA ARG A 498 -23.44 26.88 -9.52
C ARG A 498 -23.32 25.76 -8.49
N LEU A 499 -22.16 25.61 -7.85
CA LEU A 499 -21.96 24.54 -6.89
C LEU A 499 -22.78 24.79 -5.63
N ARG A 500 -23.56 23.78 -5.24
CA ARG A 500 -24.38 23.83 -4.03
C ARG A 500 -23.61 23.27 -2.84
N ASN A 501 -23.92 23.73 -1.64
CA ASN A 501 -23.36 23.15 -0.42
C ASN A 501 -23.99 21.77 -0.18
N PRO A 502 -23.21 20.67 -0.10
CA PRO A 502 -23.77 19.34 0.18
C PRO A 502 -24.24 19.17 1.62
N TRP A 503 -23.92 20.13 2.50
CA TRP A 503 -24.40 20.16 3.87
C TRP A 503 -25.73 20.88 3.99
N ASN A 504 -26.74 20.18 4.52
CA ASN A 504 -28.00 20.76 4.97
C ASN A 504 -28.16 20.54 6.49
N GLY A 505 -27.84 21.55 7.29
CA GLY A 505 -27.84 21.41 8.74
C GLY A 505 -26.82 20.38 9.20
N ARG A 506 -27.28 19.23 9.71
CA ARG A 506 -26.49 18.05 10.10
C ARG A 506 -26.43 16.95 9.03
N HIS A 507 -27.19 17.08 7.95
CA HIS A 507 -27.29 16.05 6.93
C HIS A 507 -26.30 16.31 5.79
N PHE A 508 -25.60 15.25 5.38
CA PHE A 508 -24.73 15.25 4.21
C PHE A 508 -25.49 14.66 3.01
N ASN A 509 -25.68 15.45 1.95
CA ASN A 509 -26.43 15.03 0.77
C ASN A 509 -25.49 14.59 -0.37
N ALA A 510 -25.37 13.29 -0.58
CA ALA A 510 -24.54 12.71 -1.64
C ALA A 510 -25.04 13.07 -3.06
N LEU A 511 -26.34 13.25 -3.27
CA LEU A 511 -26.88 13.64 -4.59
C LEU A 511 -26.41 15.04 -5.00
N VAL A 512 -26.28 15.96 -4.03
CA VAL A 512 -25.71 17.29 -4.30
C VAL A 512 -24.24 17.18 -4.73
N VAL A 513 -23.49 16.24 -4.14
CA VAL A 513 -22.11 15.96 -4.56
C VAL A 513 -22.07 15.44 -6.00
N ASP A 514 -22.93 14.49 -6.36
CA ASP A 514 -22.98 13.93 -7.71
C ASP A 514 -23.36 14.99 -8.76
N GLU A 515 -24.31 15.87 -8.45
CA GLU A 515 -24.69 16.99 -9.32
C GLU A 515 -23.55 18.01 -9.48
N ASN A 516 -22.90 18.40 -8.38
CA ASN A 516 -21.75 19.30 -8.40
C ASN A 516 -20.58 18.69 -9.21
N SER A 517 -20.34 17.39 -9.03
CA SER A 517 -19.31 16.64 -9.75
C SER A 517 -19.57 16.67 -11.25
N ARG A 518 -20.82 16.50 -11.69
CA ARG A 518 -21.18 16.59 -13.12
C ARG A 518 -20.89 17.98 -13.69
N ILE A 519 -21.25 19.05 -12.97
CA ILE A 519 -20.97 20.44 -13.40
C ILE A 519 -19.46 20.66 -13.55
N LEU A 520 -18.68 20.27 -12.55
CA LEU A 520 -17.22 20.42 -12.57
C LEU A 520 -16.57 19.58 -13.66
N ARG A 521 -17.03 18.34 -13.84
CA ARG A 521 -16.50 17.43 -14.86
C ARG A 521 -16.63 18.01 -16.26
N GLU A 522 -17.81 18.46 -16.65
CA GLU A 522 -18.03 19.01 -18.00
C GLU A 522 -17.19 20.28 -18.20
N ALA A 523 -17.13 21.15 -17.19
CA ALA A 523 -16.31 22.36 -17.27
C ALA A 523 -14.80 22.08 -17.31
N LEU A 524 -14.33 21.03 -16.63
CA LEU A 524 -12.93 20.59 -16.68
C LEU A 524 -12.60 19.91 -18.00
N LYS A 525 -13.54 19.19 -18.63
CA LYS A 525 -13.34 18.60 -19.97
C LYS A 525 -13.08 19.66 -21.03
N GLU A 526 -13.76 20.80 -20.94
CA GLU A 526 -13.55 21.90 -21.87
C GLU A 526 -12.16 22.55 -21.71
N ARG A 527 -11.65 22.65 -20.47
CA ARG A 527 -10.40 23.38 -20.17
C ARG A 527 -9.15 22.50 -20.12
N VAL A 528 -9.26 21.30 -19.55
CA VAL A 528 -8.17 20.36 -19.28
C VAL A 528 -8.58 18.92 -19.64
N PRO A 529 -8.98 18.65 -20.91
CA PRO A 529 -9.54 17.36 -21.33
C PRO A 529 -8.62 16.17 -21.04
N ASN A 530 -7.31 16.31 -21.27
CA ASN A 530 -6.35 15.24 -21.04
C ASN A 530 -6.27 14.82 -19.58
N LEU A 531 -6.35 15.79 -18.66
CA LEU A 531 -6.27 15.53 -17.23
C LEU A 531 -7.52 14.79 -16.74
N VAL A 532 -8.70 15.17 -17.25
CA VAL A 532 -9.96 14.47 -17.00
C VAL A 532 -9.91 13.04 -17.55
N ALA A 533 -9.49 12.88 -18.80
CA ALA A 533 -9.39 11.56 -19.44
C ALA A 533 -8.45 10.62 -18.67
N ARG A 534 -7.30 11.10 -18.20
CA ARG A 534 -6.36 10.32 -17.38
C ARG A 534 -6.94 9.94 -16.02
N ALA A 535 -7.59 10.87 -15.34
CA ALA A 535 -8.26 10.58 -14.06
C ALA A 535 -9.30 9.46 -14.23
N GLU A 536 -10.10 9.53 -15.29
CA GLU A 536 -11.13 8.53 -15.62
C GLU A 536 -10.56 7.22 -16.17
N ALA A 537 -9.35 7.22 -16.71
CA ALA A 537 -8.63 6.01 -17.13
C ALA A 537 -7.98 5.27 -15.95
N LEU A 538 -7.69 5.97 -14.85
CA LEU A 538 -7.05 5.40 -13.66
C LEU A 538 -8.04 4.68 -12.72
N SER A 539 -9.21 5.27 -12.49
CA SER A 539 -10.18 4.78 -11.50
C SER A 539 -11.55 4.52 -12.13
N GLU A 540 -12.25 3.49 -11.66
CA GLU A 540 -13.63 3.22 -12.02
C GLU A 540 -14.59 4.31 -11.54
N LYS A 541 -14.25 4.99 -10.43
CA LYS A 541 -15.11 5.99 -9.79
C LYS A 541 -14.34 7.28 -9.55
N VAL A 542 -14.50 8.25 -10.44
CA VAL A 542 -13.97 9.60 -10.29
C VAL A 542 -15.09 10.56 -9.91
N VAL A 543 -14.88 11.33 -8.83
CA VAL A 543 -15.79 12.40 -8.42
C VAL A 543 -15.03 13.70 -8.31
N TYR A 544 -15.60 14.75 -8.90
CA TYR A 544 -14.98 16.07 -9.00
C TYR A 544 -15.50 16.97 -7.89
N PHE A 545 -14.57 17.63 -7.20
CA PHE A 545 -14.83 18.52 -6.08
C PHE A 545 -14.15 19.85 -6.31
N ALA A 546 -14.65 20.91 -5.68
CA ALA A 546 -13.97 22.18 -5.59
C ALA A 546 -13.77 22.54 -4.12
N SER A 547 -12.56 22.96 -3.75
CA SER A 547 -12.25 23.32 -2.37
C SER A 547 -11.33 24.54 -2.29
N THR A 548 -11.41 25.23 -1.15
CA THR A 548 -10.42 26.24 -0.76
C THR A 548 -10.00 26.01 0.68
N SER A 549 -8.70 25.87 0.90
CA SER A 549 -8.13 25.72 2.24
C SER A 549 -8.15 27.03 3.02
N PHE A 550 -8.04 28.18 2.34
CA PHE A 550 -7.93 29.49 3.00
C PHE A 550 -9.23 30.28 2.95
N GLY A 551 -10.03 30.11 1.90
CA GLY A 551 -11.17 30.98 1.60
C GLY A 551 -10.77 32.41 1.19
N HIS A 552 -9.50 32.64 0.87
CA HIS A 552 -8.97 33.94 0.44
C HIS A 552 -7.58 33.78 -0.20
N ALA A 553 -7.24 34.73 -1.08
CA ALA A 553 -5.92 34.81 -1.68
C ALA A 553 -4.81 35.04 -0.62
N PRO A 554 -3.70 34.29 -0.66
CA PRO A 554 -2.61 34.44 0.31
C PRO A 554 -1.84 35.75 0.14
N ARG A 555 -1.06 36.12 1.15
CA ARG A 555 -0.18 37.31 1.11
C ARG A 555 1.28 36.92 1.01
N LYS A 556 2.08 37.78 0.36
CA LYS A 556 3.54 37.70 0.41
C LYS A 556 4.03 38.13 1.78
N ILE A 557 4.78 37.27 2.45
CA ILE A 557 5.50 37.61 3.70
C ILE A 557 6.85 38.25 3.36
N LYS A 558 7.55 38.80 4.36
CA LYS A 558 8.82 39.55 4.16
C LYS A 558 9.89 38.75 3.38
N THR A 559 9.91 37.44 3.58
CA THR A 559 10.82 36.50 2.94
C THR A 559 10.45 36.17 1.48
N GLY A 560 9.28 36.63 1.01
CA GLY A 560 8.82 36.51 -0.38
C GLY A 560 7.93 35.28 -0.65
N GLU A 561 7.75 34.39 0.33
CA GLU A 561 6.81 33.27 0.27
C GLU A 561 5.36 33.72 0.45
N LEU A 562 4.45 32.84 0.04
CA LEU A 562 3.01 33.05 0.15
C LEU A 562 2.50 32.32 1.38
N SER A 563 1.71 33.01 2.19
CA SER A 563 1.15 32.48 3.42
C SER A 563 -0.28 32.98 3.62
N PRO A 564 -1.17 32.18 4.23
CA PRO A 564 -2.52 32.61 4.55
C PRO A 564 -2.51 33.75 5.58
N VAL A 565 -3.62 34.48 5.65
CA VAL A 565 -3.92 35.42 6.73
C VAL A 565 -4.82 34.69 7.74
N PRO A 566 -4.31 34.32 8.94
CA PRO A 566 -5.05 33.51 9.91
C PRO A 566 -6.47 34.00 10.20
N GLN A 567 -6.64 35.32 10.40
CA GLN A 567 -7.94 35.92 10.73
C GLN A 567 -8.97 35.86 9.58
N LYS A 568 -8.53 35.55 8.37
CA LYS A 568 -9.38 35.45 7.18
C LYS A 568 -9.64 34.00 6.77
N MET A 569 -9.14 33.02 7.52
CA MET A 569 -9.34 31.62 7.23
C MET A 569 -10.84 31.30 7.20
N LYS A 570 -11.34 30.96 6.02
CA LYS A 570 -12.72 30.52 5.78
C LYS A 570 -12.74 29.33 4.82
N PRO A 571 -12.25 28.15 5.26
CA PRO A 571 -12.21 26.96 4.43
C PRO A 571 -13.59 26.61 3.85
N GLN A 572 -13.62 26.08 2.62
CA GLN A 572 -14.85 25.58 2.01
C GLN A 572 -14.59 24.30 1.24
N GLY A 573 -15.44 23.30 1.43
CA GLY A 573 -15.47 22.08 0.63
C GLY A 573 -14.28 21.14 0.83
N VAL A 574 -13.36 21.44 1.76
CA VAL A 574 -12.13 20.67 1.99
C VAL A 574 -12.47 19.28 2.52
N GLU A 575 -13.46 19.17 3.40
CA GLU A 575 -13.86 17.89 4.00
C GLU A 575 -14.75 17.03 3.10
N VAL A 576 -15.45 17.66 2.16
CA VAL A 576 -16.52 17.04 1.37
C VAL A 576 -16.08 15.74 0.67
N PRO A 577 -14.88 15.64 0.07
CA PRO A 577 -14.43 14.39 -0.54
C PRO A 577 -14.37 13.20 0.42
N VAL A 578 -13.88 13.43 1.64
CA VAL A 578 -13.76 12.37 2.65
C VAL A 578 -15.13 11.96 3.17
N PHE A 579 -16.03 12.93 3.44
CA PHE A 579 -17.41 12.64 3.85
C PHE A 579 -18.19 11.88 2.75
N TRP A 580 -18.04 12.28 1.49
CA TRP A 580 -18.63 11.58 0.35
C TRP A 580 -18.18 10.11 0.32
N TRP A 581 -16.88 9.87 0.39
CA TRP A 581 -16.34 8.53 0.36
C TRP A 581 -16.82 7.70 1.56
N LEU A 582 -16.70 8.23 2.78
CA LEU A 582 -17.16 7.59 4.02
C LEU A 582 -18.64 7.21 3.96
N SER A 583 -19.49 8.07 3.39
CA SER A 583 -20.94 7.84 3.24
C SER A 583 -21.30 6.66 2.31
N SER A 584 -20.33 6.19 1.52
CA SER A 584 -20.47 5.04 0.62
C SER A 584 -19.69 3.82 1.08
N TRP A 585 -18.56 4.02 1.76
CA TRP A 585 -17.58 2.98 2.08
C TRP A 585 -17.85 2.28 3.42
N SER A 586 -18.29 3.01 4.45
CA SER A 586 -18.40 2.42 5.78
C SER A 586 -19.79 1.88 6.08
N SER A 587 -19.84 0.63 6.56
CA SER A 587 -21.04 0.05 7.18
C SER A 587 -21.46 0.81 8.43
N VAL A 588 -20.51 1.40 9.16
CA VAL A 588 -20.76 2.29 10.31
C VAL A 588 -21.59 3.51 9.86
N PHE A 589 -21.23 4.11 8.72
CA PHE A 589 -21.91 5.28 8.18
C PHE A 589 -23.21 4.97 7.42
N ASN A 590 -23.44 3.72 6.95
CA ASN A 590 -24.64 3.33 6.22
C ASN A 590 -25.88 3.07 7.11
N LYS A 591 -25.73 2.63 8.37
CA LYS A 591 -26.88 2.34 9.25
C LYS A 591 -27.75 3.55 9.64
N LYS A 592 -27.21 4.78 9.62
CA LYS A 592 -28.00 6.01 9.86
C LYS A 592 -28.90 6.39 8.67
N LYS A 593 -28.69 5.84 7.46
CA LYS A 593 -29.59 6.04 6.31
C LYS A 593 -30.92 5.31 6.49
N GLU A 594 -30.93 4.12 7.08
CA GLU A 594 -32.17 3.33 7.21
C GLU A 594 -33.12 3.88 8.29
N LYS A 595 -32.59 4.47 9.37
CA LYS A 595 -33.43 5.04 10.44
C LYS A 595 -34.08 6.39 10.08
N THR A 596 -33.50 7.14 9.15
CA THR A 596 -34.02 8.47 8.75
C THR A 596 -35.08 8.38 7.64
N TRP A 597 -35.07 7.35 6.79
CA TRP A 597 -36.11 7.16 5.76
C TRP A 597 -37.45 6.64 6.29
N GLN A 598 -37.51 6.12 7.51
CA GLN A 598 -38.76 5.70 8.15
C GLN A 598 -39.40 6.80 9.03
N SER A 599 -38.78 7.99 9.12
CA SER A 599 -39.25 9.07 10.01
C SER A 599 -39.31 10.46 9.38
N SER A 600 -39.31 10.55 8.04
CA SER A 600 -39.54 11.80 7.30
C SER A 600 -40.66 11.66 6.28
#